data_AF-A0A7C4FZL5-F1
#
_entry.id   AF-A0A7C4FZL5-F1
#
_cell.length_a   1.000
_cell.length_b   1.000
_cell.length_c   1.000
_cell.angle_alpha   90.00
_cell.angle_beta   90.00
_cell.angle_gamma   90.00
#
_symmetry.space_group_name_H-M   'P 1'
#
loop_
_entity.id
_entity.type
_entity.pdbx_description
1 polymer ?
#
loop_
_entity_poly.entity_id
_entity_poly.type
_entity_poly.pdbx_seq_one_letter_code
_entity_poly.pdbx_strand_id
1 'polypeptide(L)' 'MQIRCQHCQRPFSLTKEAIFAALEELEQRQLHHYNAICPHCGRTNRVSQKELKRAAPQWRASMSTETNADRVDEQSS' A
#
# COMPACT_ATOMS: atom_id res chain seq x y z
N MET A 1 -4.33 -8.04 -3.81
CA MET A 1 -3.72 -9.35 -3.46
C MET A 1 -4.52 -10.02 -2.35
N GLN A 2 -4.54 -11.35 -2.28
CA GLN A 2 -5.23 -12.08 -1.21
C GLN A 2 -4.24 -12.52 -0.12
N ILE A 3 -4.57 -12.23 1.14
CA ILE A 3 -3.81 -12.61 2.34
C ILE A 3 -4.65 -13.61 3.13
N ARG A 4 -4.03 -14.67 3.65
CA ARG A 4 -4.62 -15.52 4.69
C ARG A 4 -4.16 -15.00 6.05
N CYS A 5 -5.10 -14.64 6.93
CA CYS A 5 -4.76 -14.18 8.26
C CYS A 5 -4.05 -15.29 9.07
N GLN A 6 -2.87 -15.01 9.61
CA GLN A 6 -2.10 -15.96 10.41
C GLN A 6 -2.79 -16.33 11.73
N HIS A 7 -3.71 -15.48 12.19
CA HIS A 7 -4.45 -15.71 13.44
C HIS A 7 -5.78 -16.44 13.22
N CYS A 8 -6.75 -15.79 12.55
CA CYS A 8 -8.09 -16.36 12.39
C CYS A 8 -8.25 -17.23 11.14
N GLN A 9 -7.20 -17.37 10.32
CA GLN A 9 -7.17 -18.18 9.09
C GLN A 9 -8.14 -17.76 8.00
N ARG A 10 -8.91 -16.68 8.20
CA ARG A 10 -9.81 -16.13 7.19
C ARG A 10 -9.04 -15.37 6.11
N PRO A 11 -9.40 -15.56 4.83
CA PRO A 11 -8.84 -14.74 3.76
C PRO A 11 -9.37 -13.31 3.83
N PHE A 12 -8.54 -12.37 3.43
CA PHE A 12 -8.92 -10.98 3.16
C PHE A 12 -8.02 -10.42 2.06
N SER A 13 -8.47 -9.36 1.39
CA SER A 13 -7.78 -8.82 0.23
C SER A 13 -7.29 -7.40 0.51
N LEU A 14 -6.09 -7.08 0.03
CA LEU A 14 -5.67 -5.69 -0.16
C LEU A 14 -6.04 -5.25 -1.57
N THR A 15 -6.67 -4.08 -1.67
CA THR A 15 -6.98 -3.44 -2.96
C THR A 15 -5.70 -2.93 -3.63
N LYS A 16 -5.81 -2.54 -4.90
CA LYS A 16 -4.66 -1.98 -5.63
C LYS A 16 -4.19 -0.67 -4.98
N GLU A 17 -5.13 0.21 -4.60
CA GLU A 17 -4.80 1.48 -3.94
C GLU A 17 -4.10 1.24 -2.60
N ALA A 18 -4.59 0.29 -1.80
CA ALA A 18 -3.97 -0.06 -0.52
C ALA A 18 -2.55 -0.62 -0.70
N ILE A 19 -2.28 -1.37 -1.77
CA ILE A 19 -0.94 -1.87 -2.07
C ILE A 19 0.00 -0.73 -2.50
N PHE A 20 -0.49 0.24 -3.26
CA PHE A 20 0.31 1.38 -3.73
C PHE A 20 0.69 2.28 -2.55
N ALA A 21 -0.29 2.65 -1.72
CA ALA A 21 -0.06 3.42 -0.49
C ALA A 21 0.91 2.70 0.46
N ALA A 22 0.76 1.37 0.62
CA ALA A 22 1.70 0.58 1.42
C ALA A 22 3.12 0.62 0.84
N LEU A 23 3.30 0.48 -0.47
CA LEU A 23 4.62 0.54 -1.10
C LEU A 23 5.28 1.91 -0.94
N GLU A 24 4.52 2.99 -1.09
CA GLU A 24 4.97 4.36 -0.85
C GLU A 24 5.41 4.56 0.60
N GLU A 25 4.59 4.17 1.57
CA GLU A 25 4.92 4.26 3.00
C GLU A 25 6.23 3.52 3.32
N LEU A 26 6.39 2.31 2.76
CA LEU A 26 7.59 1.50 2.96
C LEU A 26 8.84 2.19 2.38
N GLU A 27 8.75 2.85 1.23
CA GLU A 27 9.90 3.58 0.67
C GLU A 27 10.21 4.86 1.45
N GLN A 28 9.20 5.68 1.78
CA GLN A 28 9.37 6.91 2.55
C GLN A 28 10.00 6.65 3.92
N ARG A 29 9.61 5.56 4.58
CA ARG A 29 10.07 5.19 5.93
C ARG A 29 11.24 4.21 5.93
N GLN A 30 11.73 3.79 4.76
CA GLN A 30 12.77 2.77 4.60
C GLN A 30 12.46 1.46 5.37
N LEU A 31 11.20 1.03 5.30
CA LEU A 31 10.70 -0.18 5.95
C LEU A 31 10.66 -1.37 4.97
N HIS A 32 10.85 -2.57 5.51
CA HIS A 32 10.82 -3.81 4.70
C HIS A 32 9.47 -4.54 4.73
N HIS A 33 8.58 -4.19 5.65
CA HIS A 33 7.32 -4.90 5.87
C HIS A 33 6.17 -3.95 6.17
N TYR A 34 5.03 -4.21 5.54
CA TYR A 34 3.77 -3.54 5.81
C TYR A 34 2.93 -4.35 6.81
N ASN A 35 2.21 -3.64 7.67
CA ASN A 35 1.36 -4.23 8.70
C ASN A 35 -0.11 -4.21 8.25
N ALA A 36 -0.56 -5.27 7.58
CA ALA A 36 -1.94 -5.38 7.12
C ALA A 36 -2.87 -5.81 8.27
N ILE A 37 -3.84 -4.96 8.63
CA ILE A 37 -4.83 -5.29 9.66
C ILE A 37 -5.91 -6.20 9.08
N CYS A 38 -6.14 -7.35 9.72
CA CYS A 38 -7.20 -8.26 9.30
C CYS A 38 -8.58 -7.67 9.65
N PRO A 39 -9.50 -7.51 8.68
CA PRO A 39 -10.82 -6.93 8.94
C PRO A 39 -11.72 -7.85 9.78
N HIS A 40 -11.38 -9.14 9.90
CA HIS A 40 -12.19 -10.12 10.63
C HIS A 40 -11.85 -10.20 12.11
N CYS A 41 -10.59 -10.01 12.49
CA CYS A 41 -10.12 -10.23 13.86
C CYS A 41 -9.22 -9.12 14.41
N GLY A 42 -8.95 -8.07 13.63
CA GLY A 42 -8.13 -6.93 14.03
C GLY A 42 -6.63 -7.22 14.16
N ARG A 43 -6.18 -8.48 13.99
CA ARG A 43 -4.75 -8.80 14.09
C ARG A 43 -3.96 -8.34 12.89
N THR A 44 -2.77 -7.84 13.17
CA THR A 44 -1.76 -7.48 12.18
C THR A 44 -1.20 -8.73 11.48
N ASN A 45 -1.06 -8.64 10.17
CA ASN A 45 -0.39 -9.61 9.32
C ASN A 45 0.76 -8.89 8.62
N ARG A 46 1.99 -9.37 8.83
CA ARG A 46 3.17 -8.82 8.17
C ARG A 46 3.18 -9.24 6.71
N VAL A 47 3.31 -8.27 5.82
CA VAL A 47 3.48 -8.49 4.38
C VAL A 47 4.82 -7.89 3.97
N SER A 48 5.66 -8.66 3.28
CA SER A 48 6.94 -8.14 2.83
C SER A 48 6.76 -7.15 1.66
N GLN A 49 7.68 -6.19 1.56
CA GLN A 49 7.74 -5.28 0.39
C GLN A 49 7.81 -6.07 -0.93
N LYS A 50 8.48 -7.23 -0.92
CA LYS A 50 8.60 -8.11 -2.09
C LYS A 50 7.25 -8.67 -2.53
N GLU A 51 6.40 -9.10 -1.59
CA GLU A 51 5.05 -9.58 -1.90
C GLU A 51 4.17 -8.47 -2.46
N LEU A 52 4.24 -7.27 -1.88
CA LEU A 52 3.52 -6.10 -2.39
C LEU A 52 3.96 -5.74 -3.81
N LYS A 53 5.28 -5.69 -4.08
CA LYS A 53 5.84 -5.40 -5.42
C LYS A 53 5.40 -6.44 -6.45
N ARG A 54 5.32 -7.71 -6.08
CA ARG A 54 4.80 -8.79 -6.97
C ARG A 54 3.31 -8.61 -7.28
N ALA A 55 2.53 -8.14 -6.33
CA ALA A 55 1.10 -7.90 -6.51
C ALA A 55 0.79 -6.62 -7.31
N ALA A 56 1.77 -5.74 -7.48
CA ALA A 56 1.62 -4.44 -8.13
C ALA A 56 2.84 -4.11 -9.02
N PRO A 57 3.09 -4.87 -10.11
CA PRO A 57 4.27 -4.64 -10.96
C PRO A 57 4.34 -3.24 -11.59
N GLN A 58 3.19 -2.61 -11.85
CA GLN A 58 3.07 -1.29 -12.45
C GLN A 58 3.11 -0.11 -11.45
N TRP A 59 3.38 -0.36 -10.17
CA TRP A 59 3.31 0.66 -9.13
C TRP A 59 4.23 1.88 -9.42
N ARG A 60 5.46 1.64 -9.90
CA ARG A 60 6.39 2.72 -10.29
C ARG A 60 5.94 3.51 -11.52
N ALA A 61 5.26 2.87 -12.47
CA ALA A 61 4.75 3.57 -13.65
C ALA A 61 3.59 4.51 -13.29
N SER A 62 2.91 4.24 -12.18
CA SER A 62 1.76 5.02 -11.70
C SER A 62 2.20 6.27 -10.91
N MET A 63 3.32 6.19 -10.18
CA MET A 63 3.92 7.35 -9.49
C MET A 63 4.32 8.48 -10.46
N SER A 64 4.68 8.16 -11.71
CA SER A 64 5.07 9.15 -12.72
C SER A 64 3.92 10.07 -13.14
N THR A 65 2.67 9.69 -12.87
CA THR A 65 1.48 10.41 -13.36
C THR A 65 0.86 11.32 -12.31
N GLU A 66 1.17 11.13 -11.02
CA GLU A 66 0.56 11.90 -9.92
C GLU A 66 1.40 13.09 -9.43
N THR A 67 2.67 13.23 -9.84
CA THR A 67 3.54 14.37 -9.46
C THR A 67 3.21 15.69 -10.19
N ASN A 68 2.18 15.75 -11.04
CA ASN A 68 1.87 16.96 -11.82
C ASN A 68 0.53 17.64 -11.46
N ALA A 69 0.01 17.42 -10.25
CA ALA A 69 -1.29 17.98 -9.84
C ALA A 69 -1.27 18.70 -8.47
N ASP A 70 -0.13 19.24 -8.02
CA ASP A 70 -0.09 20.17 -6.88
C ASP A 70 0.80 21.39 -7.20
N ARG A 71 0.32 22.23 -8.14
CA ARG A 71 0.77 23.63 -8.26
C ARG A 71 -0.16 24.49 -9.13
N VAL A 72 -1.32 24.85 -8.60
CA VAL A 72 -2.16 26.01 -8.96
C VAL A 72 -3.27 26.07 -7.90
N ASP A 73 -3.65 27.17 -7.25
CA ASP A 73 -3.33 28.59 -7.31
C ASP A 73 -4.13 29.20 -6.14
N GLU A 74 -3.55 29.96 -5.21
CA GLU A 74 -4.31 31.02 -4.51
C GLU A 74 -3.34 32.03 -3.87
N GLN A 75 -2.68 32.81 -4.73
CA GLN A 75 -2.23 34.15 -4.39
C GLN A 75 -3.12 35.13 -5.17
N SER A 76 -4.11 35.75 -4.50
CA SER A 76 -4.59 37.13 -4.78
C SER A 76 -5.81 37.49 -3.91
N SER A 77 -5.60 38.32 -2.90
CA SER A 77 -6.36 39.56 -2.61
C SER A 77 -5.79 40.26 -1.38
#